data_AF-A0A8S9R7Y4-F1
#
_entry.id   AF-A0A8S9R7Y4-F1
#
_cell.length_a   1.000
_cell.length_b   1.000
_cell.length_c   1.000
_cell.angle_alpha   90.00
_cell.angle_beta   90.00
_cell.angle_gamma   90.00
#
_symmetry.space_group_name_H-M   'P 1'
#
loop_
_entity.id
_entity.type
_entity.pdbx_description
1 polymer ?
#
loop_
_entity_poly.entity_id
_entity_poly.type
_entity_poly.pdbx_seq_one_letter_code
_entity_poly.pdbx_strand_id
1 'polypeptide(L)'
;MENLLGLLRIHVKRGVNLAIRDTSSSDPYIVFSSGKQKLKTRVIKHSINPEWNDELTLSVTDPNLTVKLVNGLRQGLVFGR
;
A
#
# COMPACT_ATOMS: atom_id res chain seq x y z
N MET A 1 -7.80 -16.38 22.90
CA MET A 1 -7.84 -17.10 21.61
C MET A 1 -8.16 -16.06 20.56
N GLU A 2 -7.29 -15.86 19.57
CA GLU A 2 -7.56 -14.90 18.49
C GLU A 2 -8.72 -15.45 17.65
N ASN A 3 -9.88 -14.82 17.74
CA ASN A 3 -11.06 -15.26 17.02
C ASN A 3 -10.96 -14.76 15.58
N LEU A 4 -10.41 -15.59 14.70
CA LEU A 4 -10.36 -15.30 13.27
C LEU A 4 -11.76 -15.45 12.68
N LEU A 5 -12.35 -14.34 12.26
CA LEU A 5 -13.69 -14.31 11.66
C LEU A 5 -13.63 -14.59 10.16
N GLY A 6 -12.52 -14.28 9.50
CA GLY A 6 -12.32 -14.56 8.09
C GLY A 6 -11.07 -13.92 7.51
N LEU A 7 -10.90 -14.07 6.20
CA LEU A 7 -9.80 -13.51 5.44
C LEU A 7 -10.35 -12.51 4.41
N LEU A 8 -9.85 -11.27 4.44
CA LEU A 8 -10.13 -10.26 3.44
C LEU A 8 -9.00 -10.25 2.41
N ARG A 9 -9.31 -10.67 1.18
CA ARG A 9 -8.37 -10.65 0.05
C ARG A 9 -8.49 -9.34 -0.70
N ILE A 10 -7.38 -8.64 -0.85
CA ILE A 10 -7.28 -7.29 -1.42
C ILE A 10 -6.46 -7.40 -2.70
N HIS A 11 -7.08 -7.10 -3.83
CA HIS A 11 -6.42 -7.00 -5.13
C HIS A 11 -6.08 -5.57 -5.47
N VAL A 12 -4.79 -5.25 -5.43
CA VAL A 12 -4.29 -3.92 -5.82
C VAL A 12 -3.84 -3.96 -7.26
N LYS A 13 -4.68 -3.44 -8.16
CA LYS A 13 -4.38 -3.42 -9.60
C LYS A 13 -3.37 -2.32 -9.94
N ARG A 14 -3.82 -1.05 -9.91
CA ARG A 14 -3.02 0.09 -10.34
C ARG A 14 -3.40 1.40 -9.67
N GLY A 15 -2.48 2.36 -9.70
CA GLY A 15 -2.70 3.77 -9.40
C GLY A 15 -2.85 4.56 -10.70
N VAL A 16 -3.61 5.65 -10.66
CA VAL A 16 -3.87 6.50 -11.83
C VAL A 16 -3.57 7.94 -11.46
N ASN A 17 -2.72 8.61 -12.26
CA ASN A 17 -2.33 10.01 -12.11
C ASN A 17 -1.97 10.38 -10.66
N LEU A 18 -1.08 9.58 -10.05
CA LEU A 18 -0.58 9.86 -8.72
C LEU A 18 0.23 11.16 -8.71
N ALA A 19 0.17 11.87 -7.58
CA ALA A 19 0.93 13.09 -7.38
C ALA A 19 2.43 12.85 -7.59
N ILE A 20 3.05 13.71 -8.40
CA ILE A 20 4.50 13.79 -8.56
C ILE A 20 5.07 14.43 -7.29
N ARG A 21 5.99 13.73 -6.63
CA ARG A 21 6.66 14.21 -5.41
C ARG A 21 8.18 14.26 -5.51
N ASP A 22 8.77 13.71 -6.57
CA ASP A 22 10.14 14.00 -6.99
C ASP A 22 10.14 14.98 -8.19
N THR A 23 11.22 15.06 -8.96
CA THR A 23 11.39 16.03 -10.06
C THR A 23 10.38 15.84 -11.21
N SER A 24 10.05 14.60 -11.54
CA SER A 24 9.17 14.26 -12.68
C SER A 24 8.29 13.03 -12.44
N SER A 25 8.48 12.34 -11.32
CA SER A 25 7.75 11.11 -10.99
C SER A 25 7.69 10.90 -9.47
N SER A 26 7.14 9.77 -9.04
CA SER A 26 7.17 9.27 -7.67
C SER A 26 7.52 7.78 -7.64
N ASP A 27 7.89 7.28 -6.47
CA ASP A 27 8.02 5.85 -6.16
C ASP A 27 6.84 5.35 -5.28
N PRO A 28 5.65 5.12 -5.86
CA PRO A 28 4.45 4.83 -5.09
C PRO A 28 4.36 3.40 -4.53
N TYR A 29 3.77 3.31 -3.34
CA TYR A 29 3.28 2.08 -2.72
C TYR A 29 2.04 2.37 -1.86
N ILE A 30 1.24 1.35 -1.59
CA ILE A 30 0.04 1.46 -0.76
C ILE A 30 0.25 0.67 0.53
N VAL A 31 -0.15 1.27 1.66
CA VAL A 31 -0.18 0.61 2.96
C VAL A 31 -1.63 0.43 3.40
N PHE A 32 -1.99 -0.80 3.75
CA PHE A 32 -3.26 -1.15 4.37
C PHE A 32 -3.02 -1.36 5.86
N SER A 33 -3.77 -0.67 6.70
CA SER A 33 -3.69 -0.78 8.17
C SER A 33 -5.05 -1.15 8.73
N SER A 34 -5.13 -2.23 9.51
CA SER A 34 -6.34 -2.59 10.26
C SER A 34 -5.95 -3.03 11.67
N GLY A 35 -6.32 -2.23 12.66
CA GLY A 35 -5.86 -2.42 14.04
C GLY A 35 -4.34 -2.49 14.12
N LYS A 36 -3.80 -3.65 14.54
CA LYS A 36 -2.35 -3.92 14.65
C LYS A 36 -1.74 -4.47 13.35
N GLN A 37 -2.54 -4.87 12.38
CA GLN A 37 -2.05 -5.44 11.12
C GLN A 37 -1.71 -4.32 10.13
N LYS A 38 -0.55 -4.44 9.49
CA LYS A 38 -0.12 -3.56 8.39
C LYS A 38 0.39 -4.40 7.23
N LEU A 39 -0.19 -4.19 6.06
CA LEU A 39 0.24 -4.80 4.79
C LEU A 39 0.68 -3.69 3.85
N LYS A 40 1.63 -3.98 2.98
CA LYS A 40 2.11 -3.01 1.98
C LYS A 40 2.30 -3.69 0.63
N THR A 41 2.03 -2.95 -0.43
CA THR A 41 2.40 -3.37 -1.78
C THR A 41 3.90 -3.23 -1.99
N ARG A 42 4.40 -3.81 -3.09
CA ARG A 42 5.71 -3.46 -3.63
C ARG A 42 5.76 -1.97 -3.98
N VAL A 43 6.98 -1.42 -3.97
CA VAL A 43 7.24 -0.07 -4.47
C VAL A 43 7.47 -0.17 -5.98
N ILE A 44 6.74 0.64 -6.75
CA ILE A 44 7.02 0.83 -8.18
C ILE A 44 7.81 2.11 -8.33
N LYS A 45 8.97 2.03 -8.97
CA LYS A 45 9.85 3.19 -9.13
C LYS A 45 9.43 4.04 -10.31
N HIS A 46 9.62 5.35 -10.20
CA HIS A 46 9.46 6.30 -11.29
C HIS A 46 8.17 6.12 -12.11
N SER A 47 7.01 5.98 -11.43
CA SER A 47 5.73 5.97 -12.13
C SER A 47 4.63 6.71 -11.38
N ILE A 48 3.90 7.56 -12.10
CA ILE A 48 2.64 8.18 -11.65
C ILE A 48 1.41 7.32 -11.98
N ASN A 49 1.60 6.24 -12.76
CA ASN A 49 0.58 5.26 -13.12
C ASN A 49 1.10 3.84 -12.80
N PRO A 50 1.38 3.52 -11.53
CA PRO A 50 1.97 2.24 -11.15
C PRO A 50 0.97 1.10 -11.34
N GLU A 51 1.42 -0.03 -11.90
CA GLU A 51 0.65 -1.28 -11.95
C GLU A 51 1.27 -2.31 -11.01
N TRP A 52 0.68 -2.48 -9.82
CA TRP A 52 1.18 -3.41 -8.81
C TRP A 52 0.77 -4.84 -9.14
N ASN A 53 -0.52 -5.05 -9.43
CA ASN A 53 -1.14 -6.37 -9.53
C ASN A 53 -0.83 -7.26 -8.32
N ASP A 54 -0.77 -6.66 -7.13
CA ASP A 54 -0.48 -7.35 -5.87
C ASP A 54 -1.77 -7.94 -5.28
N GLU A 55 -1.66 -9.13 -4.69
CA GLU A 55 -2.70 -9.74 -3.86
C GLU A 55 -2.23 -9.74 -2.40
N LEU A 56 -2.99 -9.09 -1.52
CA LEU A 56 -2.70 -9.00 -0.09
C LEU A 56 -3.86 -9.62 0.70
N THR A 57 -3.56 -10.35 1.77
CA THR A 57 -4.58 -11.01 2.60
C THR A 57 -4.51 -10.48 4.03
N LEU A 58 -5.63 -9.96 4.52
CA LEU A 58 -5.77 -9.44 5.87
C LEU A 58 -6.66 -10.35 6.71
N SER A 59 -6.22 -10.70 7.90
CA SER A 59 -6.99 -11.53 8.82
C SER A 59 -8.02 -10.67 9.57
N VAL A 60 -9.31 -10.93 9.38
CA VAL A 60 -10.36 -10.17 10.06
C VAL A 60 -10.64 -10.81 11.41
N THR A 61 -10.31 -10.10 12.49
CA THR A 61 -10.57 -10.54 13.87
C THR A 61 -11.73 -9.78 14.52
N ASP A 62 -12.05 -8.59 14.00
CA ASP A 62 -13.17 -7.76 14.43
C ASP A 62 -13.70 -7.00 13.21
N PRO A 63 -14.99 -7.15 12.85
CA PRO A 63 -15.56 -6.51 11.67
C PRO A 63 -15.71 -4.99 11.83
N ASN A 64 -15.63 -4.47 13.05
CA ASN A 64 -15.72 -3.04 13.34
C ASN A 64 -14.37 -2.31 13.16
N LEU A 65 -13.27 -3.05 12.97
CA LEU A 65 -11.96 -2.46 12.70
C LEU A 65 -11.94 -1.83 11.31
N THR A 66 -11.73 -0.51 11.27
CA THR A 66 -11.61 0.24 10.02
C THR A 66 -10.29 -0.08 9.33
N VAL A 67 -10.38 -0.49 8.07
CA VAL A 67 -9.21 -0.60 7.18
C VAL A 67 -8.85 0.80 6.68
N LYS A 68 -7.67 1.28 7.05
CA LYS A 68 -7.10 2.54 6.57
C LYS A 68 -6.18 2.28 5.41
N LEU A 69 -6.36 3.06 4.33
CA LEU A 69 -5.47 3.09 3.19
C LEU A 69 -4.60 4.34 3.27
N VAL A 70 -3.29 4.16 3.21
CA VAL A 70 -2.32 5.25 3.23
C VAL A 70 -1.44 5.14 1.99
N ASN A 71 -1.40 6.22 1.20
CA ASN A 71 -0.46 6.34 0.10
C ASN A 71 0.93 6.67 0.66
N GLY A 72 1.86 5.74 0.51
CA GLY A 72 3.26 5.95 0.79
C GLY A 72 3.99 6.31 -0.50
N LEU A 73 4.75 7.41 -0.48
CA LEU A 73 5.66 7.78 -1.56
C LEU A 73 7.07 7.73 -0.96
N ARG A 74 7.96 6.91 -1.52
CA ARG A 74 9.37 6.96 -1.12
C ARG A 74 9.99 8.16 -1.85
N GLN A 75 10.35 9.21 -1.14
CA GLN A 75 11.23 10.23 -1.74
C GLN A 75 12.58 9.57 -2.01
N GLY A 76 13.09 9.73 -3.22
CA GLY A 76 14.43 9.31 -3.57
C GLY A 76 15.45 10.15 -2.80
N LEU A 77 15.76 9.79 -1.55
CA LEU A 77 16.99 10.23 -0.91
C LEU A 77 18.16 9.57 -1.67
N VAL A 78 18.61 10.25 -2.72
CA VAL A 78 19.92 10.06 -3.29
C VAL A 78 20.90 10.56 -2.23
N PHE A 79 21.40 9.66 -1.38
CA PHE A 79 22.68 9.91 -0.72
C PHE A 79 23.73 9.88 -1.83
N GLY A 80 23.97 11.06 -2.40
CA GLY A 80 25.14 11.32 -3.23
C GLY A 80 26.41 11.14 -2.39
N ARG A 81 27.43 10.61 -3.07
CA ARG A 81 28.79 10.32 -2.61
C ARG A 81 29.37 11.25 -1.55
#